data_AF-A0A920NSD7-F1
#
_entry.id   AF-A0A920NSD7-F1
#
_cell.length_a   1.000
_cell.length_b   1.000
_cell.length_c   1.000
_cell.angle_alpha   90.00
_cell.angle_beta   90.00
_cell.angle_gamma   90.00
#
_symmetry.space_group_name_H-M   'P 1'
#
loop_
_entity.id
_entity.type
_entity.pdbx_description
1 polymer ?
#
loop_
_entity_poly.entity_id
_entity_poly.type
_entity_poly.pdbx_seq_one_letter_code
_entity_poly.pdbx_strand_id
1 'polypeptide(L)'
;MEKHFPRAQRNERTLVTTLTKRMAEDLSEYLRGVNLRVRYLHSDIDTLERVKILRDLRLGEFDILVGINLLREGLDLPEVSLVAVLDADKQGFLRSHTS
;
A
#
# COMPACT_ATOMS: atom_id res chain seq x y z
N MET A 1 -22.06 -0.18 10.62
CA MET A 1 -21.88 -0.57 9.21
C MET A 1 -20.44 -0.28 8.85
N GLU A 2 -19.62 -1.33 8.81
CA GLU A 2 -18.20 -1.24 8.45
C GLU A 2 -18.10 -0.72 7.01
N LYS A 3 -17.37 0.39 6.79
CA LYS A 3 -17.24 0.96 5.44
C LYS A 3 -16.19 0.15 4.70
N HIS A 4 -16.61 -0.69 3.77
CA HIS A 4 -15.68 -1.40 2.90
C HIS A 4 -15.35 -0.56 1.66
N PHE A 5 -14.07 -0.53 1.29
CA PHE A 5 -13.64 0.01 0.00
C PHE A 5 -14.37 -0.76 -1.13
N PRO A 6 -14.81 -0.11 -2.22
CA PRO A 6 -15.59 -0.80 -3.27
C PRO A 6 -14.95 -2.07 -3.83
N ARG A 7 -13.62 -2.15 -3.82
CA ARG A 7 -12.82 -3.32 -4.22
C ARG A 7 -12.81 -4.45 -3.20
N ALA A 8 -12.88 -4.14 -1.92
CA ALA A 8 -12.92 -5.15 -0.85
C ALA A 8 -14.16 -6.04 -1.00
N GLN A 9 -15.28 -5.49 -1.49
CA GLN A 9 -16.49 -6.26 -1.79
C GLN A 9 -16.31 -7.28 -2.93
N ARG A 10 -15.27 -7.12 -3.77
CA ARG A 10 -14.90 -8.04 -4.86
C ARG A 10 -13.72 -8.95 -4.49
N ASN A 11 -13.31 -8.96 -3.22
CA ASN A 11 -12.11 -9.64 -2.73
C ASN A 11 -10.81 -9.18 -3.43
N GLU A 12 -10.78 -7.92 -3.86
CA GLU A 12 -9.63 -7.29 -4.50
C GLU A 12 -8.89 -6.37 -3.52
N ARG A 13 -7.57 -6.21 -3.72
CA ARG A 13 -6.69 -5.38 -2.89
C ARG A 13 -6.29 -4.09 -3.58
N THR A 14 -5.98 -3.09 -2.77
CA THR A 14 -5.51 -1.78 -3.24
C THR A 14 -4.12 -1.49 -2.71
N LEU A 15 -3.20 -1.12 -3.60
CA LEU A 15 -1.93 -0.52 -3.25
C LEU A 15 -2.04 1.00 -3.37
N VAL A 16 -1.49 1.72 -2.39
CA VAL A 16 -1.31 3.16 -2.47
C VAL A 16 0.17 3.47 -2.28
N THR A 17 0.77 4.12 -3.25
CA THR A 17 2.16 4.58 -3.13
C THR A 17 2.19 6.09 -2.93
N THR A 18 2.96 6.49 -1.93
CA THR A 18 3.18 7.87 -1.49
C THR A 18 4.67 8.22 -1.63
N LEU A 19 5.02 9.49 -1.43
CA LEU A 19 6.39 9.95 -1.59
C LEU A 19 7.23 9.89 -0.33
N THR A 20 6.59 9.97 0.85
CA THR A 20 7.31 10.06 2.13
C THR A 20 6.70 9.11 3.16
N LYS A 21 7.52 8.67 4.11
CA LYS A 21 7.10 7.82 5.23
C LYS A 21 5.96 8.46 6.02
N ARG A 22 6.11 9.74 6.32
CA ARG A 22 5.10 10.52 7.03
C ARG A 22 3.76 10.52 6.29
N MET A 23 3.76 10.72 4.96
CA MET A 23 2.52 10.64 4.18
C MET A 23 1.88 9.26 4.22
N ALA A 24 2.68 8.18 4.19
CA ALA A 24 2.17 6.82 4.30
C ALA A 24 1.52 6.57 5.68
N GLU A 25 2.16 7.06 6.74
CA GLU A 25 1.67 6.97 8.12
C GLU A 25 0.38 7.79 8.29
N ASP A 26 0.41 9.08 7.97
CA ASP A 26 -0.72 10.01 8.06
C ASP A 26 -1.94 9.49 7.27
N LEU A 27 -1.73 9.01 6.04
CA LEU A 27 -2.80 8.45 5.21
C LEU A 27 -3.36 7.17 5.83
N SER A 28 -2.51 6.30 6.36
CA SER A 28 -2.96 5.04 6.97
C SER A 28 -3.70 5.27 8.28
N GLU A 29 -3.33 6.30 9.04
CA GLU A 29 -4.11 6.75 10.20
C GLU A 29 -5.47 7.29 9.80
N TYR A 30 -5.51 8.16 8.78
CA TYR A 30 -6.77 8.69 8.26
C TYR A 30 -7.71 7.56 7.78
N LEU A 31 -7.19 6.62 6.98
CA LEU A 31 -7.95 5.50 6.45
C LEU A 31 -8.44 4.55 7.57
N ARG A 32 -7.62 4.30 8.60
CA ARG A 32 -8.08 3.59 9.81
C ARG A 32 -9.20 4.33 10.52
N GLY A 33 -9.09 5.66 10.66
CA GLY A 33 -10.09 6.51 11.31
C GLY A 33 -11.47 6.49 10.65
N VAL A 34 -11.53 6.18 9.34
CA VAL A 34 -12.79 5.97 8.61
C VAL A 34 -13.22 4.49 8.54
N ASN A 35 -12.63 3.63 9.38
CA ASN A 35 -12.87 2.19 9.49
C ASN A 35 -12.50 1.37 8.25
N LEU A 36 -11.43 1.75 7.54
CA LEU A 36 -10.86 0.91 6.48
C LEU A 36 -9.77 0.00 7.04
N ARG A 37 -9.74 -1.25 6.56
CA ARG A 37 -8.70 -2.23 6.89
C ARG A 37 -7.44 -1.92 6.09
N VAL A 38 -6.53 -1.16 6.68
CA VAL A 38 -5.31 -0.67 6.04
C VAL A 38 -4.09 -0.95 6.90
N ARG A 39 -2.96 -1.22 6.24
CA ARG A 39 -1.62 -1.18 6.83
C ARG A 39 -0.68 -0.35 5.96
N TYR A 40 0.45 0.04 6.54
CA TYR A 40 1.49 0.75 5.81
C TYR A 40 2.81 -0.01 5.79
N LEU A 41 3.65 0.32 4.82
CA LEU A 41 4.96 -0.26 4.63
C LEU A 41 5.98 0.79 4.17
N HIS A 42 7.14 0.82 4.83
CA HIS A 42 8.27 1.69 4.51
C HIS A 42 9.61 0.96 4.72
N SER A 43 10.70 1.62 4.36
CA SER A 43 12.07 1.06 4.34
C SER A 43 12.61 0.58 5.69
N ASP A 44 12.07 1.05 6.81
CA ASP A 44 12.62 0.76 8.14
C ASP A 44 11.89 -0.40 8.82
N ILE A 45 10.97 -1.06 8.12
CA ILE A 45 10.33 -2.29 8.59
C ILE A 45 11.27 -3.47 8.35
N ASP A 46 11.49 -4.28 9.38
CA ASP A 46 12.30 -5.49 9.30
C ASP A 46 11.78 -6.47 8.23
N THR A 47 12.70 -7.19 7.59
CA THR A 47 12.39 -8.11 6.49
C THR A 47 11.29 -9.13 6.86
N LEU A 48 11.33 -9.67 8.09
CA LEU A 48 10.32 -10.64 8.55
C LEU A 48 8.93 -10.02 8.68
N GLU A 49 8.85 -8.80 9.20
CA GLU A 49 7.59 -8.10 9.37
C GLU A 49 7.01 -7.68 8.01
N ARG A 50 7.87 -7.24 7.09
CA ARG A 50 7.48 -7.00 5.70
C ARG A 50 6.84 -8.23 5.05
N VAL A 51 7.48 -9.40 5.16
CA VAL A 51 6.93 -10.66 4.62
C VAL A 51 5.56 -10.97 5.22
N LYS A 52 5.42 -10.76 6.54
CA LYS A 52 4.14 -10.94 7.23
C LYS A 52 3.07 -9.99 6.70
N ILE A 53 3.36 -8.70 6.56
CA ILE A 53 2.41 -7.69 6.04
C ILE A 53 1.94 -8.08 4.63
N LEU A 54 2.85 -8.49 3.76
CA LEU A 54 2.51 -8.91 2.39
C LEU A 54 1.66 -10.18 2.38
N ARG A 55 1.99 -11.16 3.23
CA ARG A 55 1.19 -12.38 3.39
C ARG A 55 -0.23 -12.05 3.88
N ASP A 56 -0.35 -11.19 4.88
CA ASP A 56 -1.62 -10.81 5.48
C ASP A 56 -2.51 -10.04 4.47
N LEU A 57 -1.92 -9.24 3.58
CA LEU A 57 -2.62 -8.61 2.46
C LEU A 57 -3.23 -9.65 1.51
N ARG A 58 -2.47 -10.68 1.15
CA ARG A 58 -2.92 -11.78 0.26
C ARG A 58 -4.03 -12.60 0.90
N LEU A 59 -3.90 -12.89 2.20
CA LEU A 59 -4.92 -13.59 2.97
C LEU A 59 -6.21 -12.76 3.19
N GLY A 60 -6.16 -11.45 2.96
CA GLY A 60 -7.30 -10.56 3.13
C GLY A 60 -7.58 -10.15 4.57
N GLU A 61 -6.57 -10.25 5.44
CA GLU A 61 -6.59 -9.69 6.80
C GLU A 61 -6.80 -8.16 6.75
N PHE A 62 -6.36 -7.52 5.66
CA PHE A 62 -6.64 -6.13 5.34
C PHE A 62 -6.72 -5.92 3.81
N ASP A 63 -7.27 -4.78 3.39
CA ASP A 63 -7.62 -4.53 1.98
C ASP A 63 -6.70 -3.53 1.29
N ILE A 64 -6.05 -2.66 2.07
CA ILE A 64 -5.28 -1.53 1.56
C ILE A 64 -3.86 -1.57 2.12
N LEU A 65 -2.85 -1.57 1.25
CA LEU A 65 -1.45 -1.39 1.64
C LEU A 65 -0.98 -0.03 1.14
N VAL A 66 -0.64 0.85 2.08
CA VAL A 66 -0.02 2.15 1.79
C VAL A 66 1.49 2.01 1.92
N GLY A 67 2.27 2.64 1.06
CA GLY A 67 3.72 2.63 1.27
C GLY A 67 4.46 3.60 0.39
N ILE A 68 5.78 3.42 0.37
CA ILE A 68 6.70 4.24 -0.42
C ILE A 68 7.38 3.32 -1.44
N ASN A 69 7.33 3.68 -2.72
CA ASN A 69 8.06 2.97 -3.78
C ASN A 69 7.75 1.45 -3.87
N LEU A 70 6.56 1.03 -3.46
CA LEU A 70 6.13 -0.38 -3.41
C LEU A 70 6.27 -1.12 -4.75
N LEU A 71 6.19 -0.39 -5.87
CA LEU A 71 6.20 -0.95 -7.22
C LEU A 71 7.58 -1.41 -7.70
N ARG A 72 8.67 -0.99 -7.03
CA ARG A 72 10.03 -1.36 -7.45
C ARG A 72 10.52 -2.67 -6.86
N GLU A 73 9.75 -3.27 -5.96
CA GLU A 73 10.22 -4.35 -5.08
C GLU A 73 9.89 -5.75 -5.59
N GLY A 74 9.42 -5.88 -6.83
CA GLY A 74 9.04 -7.18 -7.41
C GLY A 74 7.85 -7.82 -6.70
N LEU A 75 6.93 -7.01 -6.17
CA LEU A 75 5.71 -7.49 -5.52
C LEU A 75 4.83 -8.25 -6.52
N ASP A 76 4.76 -9.57 -6.39
CA ASP A 76 3.79 -10.41 -7.10
C ASP A 76 2.53 -10.59 -6.24
N LEU A 77 1.52 -9.77 -6.54
CA LEU A 77 0.26 -9.68 -5.80
C LEU A 77 -0.92 -9.74 -6.78
N PRO A 78 -1.32 -10.93 -7.28
CA PRO A 78 -2.41 -11.07 -8.24
C PRO A 78 -3.77 -10.59 -7.71
N GLU A 79 -3.90 -10.48 -6.39
CA GLU A 79 -5.11 -9.99 -5.73
C GLU A 79 -5.26 -8.46 -5.81
N VAL A 80 -4.20 -7.73 -6.19
CA VAL A 80 -4.22 -6.26 -6.34
C VAL A 80 -4.86 -5.88 -7.67
N SER A 81 -6.00 -5.19 -7.62
CA SER A 81 -6.69 -4.68 -8.83
C SER A 81 -6.58 -3.17 -9.00
N LEU A 82 -6.02 -2.46 -8.00
CA LEU A 82 -5.67 -1.05 -8.13
C LEU A 82 -4.35 -0.71 -7.48
N VAL A 83 -3.62 0.10 -8.22
CA VAL A 83 -2.52 0.91 -7.72
C VAL A 83 -2.92 2.38 -7.81
N ALA A 84 -2.99 3.06 -6.67
CA ALA A 84 -3.11 4.51 -6.59
C ALA A 84 -1.72 5.11 -6.34
N VAL A 85 -1.33 6.07 -7.16
CA VAL A 85 -0.08 6.81 -7.00
C VAL A 85 -0.43 8.23 -6.57
N LEU A 86 -0.03 8.62 -5.36
CA LEU A 86 -0.17 9.99 -4.89
C LEU A 86 1.05 10.82 -5.30
N ASP A 87 0.80 12.08 -5.69
CA ASP A 87 1.82 13.03 -6.16
C ASP A 87 2.67 12.48 -7.33
N ALA A 88 2.03 11.78 -8.28
CA ALA A 88 2.68 11.18 -9.44
C ALA A 88 3.40 12.20 -10.37
N ASP A 89 3.05 13.48 -10.22
CA ASP A 89 3.57 14.63 -10.95
C ASP A 89 4.88 15.19 -10.36
N LYS A 90 5.27 14.80 -9.14
CA LYS A 90 6.54 15.23 -8.56
C LYS A 90 7.72 14.50 -9.21
N GLN A 91 8.71 15.27 -9.67
CA GLN A 91 9.90 14.73 -10.33
C GLN A 91 10.64 13.72 -9.43
N GLY A 92 10.98 12.54 -10.00
CA GLY A 92 11.75 11.48 -9.34
C GLY A 92 10.99 10.16 -9.13
N PHE A 93 9.65 10.17 -9.16
CA PHE A 93 8.80 9.01 -8.88
C PHE A 93 9.07 7.80 -9.82
N LEU A 94 9.19 8.03 -11.14
CA LEU A 94 9.44 7.00 -12.16
C LEU A 94 10.86 6.94 -12.70
N ARG A 95 11.81 7.72 -12.17
CA ARG A 95 13.16 7.72 -12.75
C ARG A 95 13.93 6.46 -12.32
N SER A 96 13.99 5.51 -13.24
CA SER A 96 15.06 4.53 -13.40
C SER A 96 16.30 5.28 -13.90
N HIS A 97 17.16 5.71 -12.98
CA HIS A 97 18.56 5.83 -13.36
C HIS A 97 19.08 4.41 -13.51
N THR A 98 19.06 3.89 -14.73
CA THR A 98 19.94 2.80 -15.13
C THR A 98 21.36 3.33 -14.98
N SER A 99 22.05 2.87 -13.96
CA SER A 99 23.51 2.80 -13.96
C SER A 99 23.93 1.44 -14.48
#